data_AF-V9IAD0-F1
#
_entry.id   AF-V9IAD0-F1
#
_cell.length_a   1.000
_cell.length_b   1.000
_cell.length_c   1.000
_cell.angle_alpha   90.00
_cell.angle_beta   90.00
_cell.angle_gamma   90.00
#
_symmetry.space_group_name_H-M   'P 1'
#
loop_
_entity.id
_entity.type
_entity.pdbx_description
1 polymer ?
#
loop_
_entity_poly.entity_id
_entity_poly.type
_entity_poly.pdbx_seq_one_letter_code
_entity_poly.pdbx_strand_id
1 'polypeptide(L)'
;MLKMISQMSHIMTLANSIIGVSVLAMPYCFKQCGIVLAIVVLILSSILSRLACYFLIKSAVMSRRRNFELLAFHAFGHMGKFLVELFIIGFLVGTCIAFFVVMGDLGPQIVRKVIDKNPEDIRTSLLVATSIFIVLPLGLLRNIDSLTTLSTATIIFYLCLILKIITESVQHIFAGDWYEHVYYWKPSGILQCVPIFSMALFCQTQLFEIYETIPNVSLEKMNEVVHGALNICTIVYLCVGFFGYIAFCTEPFTGNILMSFEPSLSSEMIKMGFVFSIAFSFPLVIFPCRASLNSLLFRRVYAHEPCVNYLPETRFRCLTIIIVAVSLITGILIPNIEFVLGLVGSTIGVMICLIFPAIFFISISSKHTNERLLAQIILFIGICIMILSTYANLYALEESTNTKILTPTNKPSNQINGLPLNLNKDDNNANFPNNPKILPNIKEEMNKLPDLNVIKNSLNLQINDIRQEPPIPVERIIITEKPMIETQKSVDNILVTFAPVIKKNLEKVKPIDISFDKQLNNLVKNDITTIESIIENKKVSNLMKIKKILLVQRNKIIL
;
A
#
# COMPACT_ATOMS: atom_id res chain seq x y z
N MET A 1 -10.85 -14.90 -22.94
CA MET A 1 -9.37 -15.04 -22.88
C MET A 1 -8.67 -13.71 -22.60
N LEU A 2 -8.75 -12.69 -23.47
CA LEU A 2 -8.11 -11.37 -23.26
C LEU A 2 -8.46 -10.65 -21.96
N LYS A 3 -9.74 -10.62 -21.54
CA LYS A 3 -10.16 -10.04 -20.24
C LYS A 3 -9.56 -10.78 -19.04
N MET A 4 -9.45 -12.10 -19.12
CA MET A 4 -8.89 -12.94 -18.05
C MET A 4 -7.37 -12.75 -17.92
N ILE A 5 -6.68 -12.59 -19.06
CA ILE A 5 -5.25 -12.28 -19.11
C ILE A 5 -4.96 -10.88 -18.52
N SER A 6 -5.78 -9.88 -18.86
CA SER A 6 -5.65 -8.53 -18.30
C SER A 6 -5.88 -8.51 -16.78
N GLN A 7 -6.90 -9.21 -16.28
CA GLN A 7 -7.16 -9.31 -14.83
C GLN A 7 -6.01 -10.00 -14.09
N MET A 8 -5.45 -11.08 -14.66
CA MET A 8 -4.29 -11.75 -14.08
C MET A 8 -3.06 -10.84 -14.04
N SER A 9 -2.85 -10.00 -15.06
CA SER A 9 -1.76 -9.02 -15.08
C SER A 9 -1.86 -8.03 -13.91
N HIS A 10 -3.07 -7.52 -13.63
CA HIS A 10 -3.28 -6.60 -12.49
C HIS A 10 -3.06 -7.30 -11.15
N ILE A 11 -3.52 -8.55 -11.00
CA ILE A 11 -3.28 -9.37 -9.81
C ILE A 11 -1.78 -9.57 -9.58
N MET A 12 -1.03 -9.94 -10.63
CA MET A 12 0.40 -10.18 -10.54
C MET A 12 1.19 -8.90 -10.24
N THR A 13 0.79 -7.78 -10.85
CA THR A 13 1.41 -6.47 -10.58
C THR A 13 1.20 -6.07 -9.11
N LEU A 14 -0.03 -6.24 -8.60
CA LEU A 14 -0.33 -5.97 -7.20
C LEU A 14 0.43 -6.94 -6.26
N ALA A 15 0.46 -8.23 -6.57
CA ALA A 15 1.20 -9.21 -5.78
C ALA A 15 2.71 -8.92 -5.74
N ASN A 16 3.30 -8.52 -6.86
CA ASN A 16 4.71 -8.12 -6.93
C ASN A 16 5.01 -6.92 -6.04
N SER A 17 4.11 -5.94 -5.97
CA SER A 17 4.26 -4.78 -5.07
C SER A 17 4.19 -5.14 -3.58
N ILE A 18 3.44 -6.20 -3.24
CA ILE A 18 3.25 -6.66 -1.87
C ILE A 18 4.46 -7.48 -1.39
N ILE A 19 4.89 -8.51 -2.15
CA ILE A 19 5.91 -9.49 -1.72
C ILE A 19 7.23 -8.80 -1.33
N GLY A 20 7.75 -7.99 -2.25
CA GLY A 20 8.91 -7.11 -2.06
C GLY A 20 10.01 -7.64 -1.15
N VAL A 21 10.49 -6.75 -0.28
CA VAL A 21 11.53 -7.01 0.72
C VAL A 21 10.99 -7.71 1.97
N SER A 22 9.70 -7.53 2.27
CA SER A 22 9.05 -8.06 3.46
C SER A 22 9.08 -9.59 3.54
N VAL A 23 9.17 -10.29 2.40
CA VAL A 23 9.32 -11.75 2.32
C VAL A 23 10.52 -12.26 3.11
N LEU A 24 11.62 -11.50 3.18
CA LEU A 24 12.85 -11.90 3.85
C LEU A 24 12.71 -11.97 5.38
N ALA A 25 11.81 -11.16 5.94
CA ALA A 25 11.54 -11.07 7.38
C ALA A 25 10.51 -12.09 7.87
N MET A 26 9.87 -12.85 6.98
CA MET A 26 8.86 -13.83 7.36
C MET A 26 9.39 -14.93 8.30
N PRO A 27 10.56 -15.55 8.04
CA PRO A 27 11.12 -16.56 8.94
C PRO A 27 11.40 -15.98 10.33
N TYR A 28 11.84 -14.72 10.39
CA TYR A 28 12.10 -14.03 11.65
C TYR A 28 10.81 -13.86 12.46
N CYS A 29 9.71 -13.47 11.83
CA CYS A 29 8.41 -13.40 12.49
C CYS A 29 7.95 -14.78 13.01
N PHE A 30 8.18 -15.85 12.25
CA PHE A 30 7.85 -17.21 12.68
C PHE A 30 8.68 -17.66 13.88
N LYS A 31 9.96 -17.31 13.92
CA LYS A 31 10.84 -17.53 15.07
C LYS A 31 10.38 -16.77 16.32
N GLN A 32 9.97 -15.50 16.17
CA GLN A 32 9.60 -14.66 17.31
C GLN A 32 8.22 -15.00 17.88
N CYS A 33 7.27 -15.31 17.01
CA CYS A 33 5.88 -15.58 17.38
C CYS A 33 5.60 -17.08 17.60
N GLY A 34 6.43 -17.96 17.05
CA GLY A 34 6.18 -19.39 16.94
C GLY A 34 5.28 -19.75 15.76
N ILE A 35 5.39 -20.98 15.25
CA ILE A 35 4.77 -21.40 13.98
C ILE A 35 3.26 -21.21 13.98
N VAL A 36 2.55 -21.77 14.96
CA VAL A 36 1.07 -21.78 14.98
C VAL A 36 0.54 -20.36 15.08
N LEU A 37 1.14 -19.58 15.98
CA LEU A 37 0.72 -18.21 16.24
C LEU A 37 1.06 -17.27 15.08
N ALA A 38 2.21 -17.43 14.43
CA ALA A 38 2.58 -16.67 13.25
C ALA A 38 1.60 -16.91 12.09
N ILE A 39 1.20 -18.17 11.86
CA ILE A 39 0.18 -18.52 10.84
C ILE A 39 -1.15 -17.81 11.14
N VAL A 40 -1.64 -17.90 12.39
CA VAL A 40 -2.88 -17.24 12.80
C VAL A 40 -2.80 -15.73 12.61
N VAL A 41 -1.73 -15.09 13.09
CA VAL A 41 -1.55 -13.64 13.00
C VAL A 41 -1.42 -13.18 11.54
N LEU A 42 -0.72 -13.93 10.70
CA LEU A 42 -0.58 -13.61 9.26
C LEU A 42 -1.92 -13.71 8.54
N ILE A 43 -2.73 -14.76 8.81
CA ILE A 43 -4.09 -14.90 8.24
C ILE A 43 -5.00 -13.75 8.73
N LEU A 44 -4.96 -13.42 10.02
CA LEU A 44 -5.72 -12.29 10.58
C LEU A 44 -5.30 -10.96 9.94
N SER A 45 -4.00 -10.73 9.75
CA SER A 45 -3.47 -9.53 9.08
C SER A 45 -3.92 -9.45 7.62
N SER A 46 -4.01 -10.60 6.93
CA SER A 46 -4.54 -10.70 5.57
C SER A 46 -6.03 -10.39 5.51
N ILE A 47 -6.82 -10.85 6.47
CA ILE A 47 -8.26 -10.51 6.57
C ILE A 47 -8.44 -9.00 6.85
N LEU A 48 -7.70 -8.44 7.80
CA LEU A 48 -7.75 -7.01 8.11
C LEU A 48 -7.37 -6.16 6.89
N SER A 49 -6.33 -6.54 6.16
CA SER A 49 -5.89 -5.85 4.95
C SER A 49 -6.94 -5.89 3.84
N ARG A 50 -7.62 -7.04 3.64
CA ARG A 50 -8.75 -7.16 2.69
C ARG A 50 -9.89 -6.22 3.06
N LEU A 51 -10.31 -6.23 4.32
CA LEU A 51 -11.40 -5.37 4.79
C LEU A 51 -11.06 -3.89 4.67
N ALA A 52 -9.82 -3.51 5.01
CA ALA A 52 -9.36 -2.14 4.83
C ALA A 52 -9.36 -1.72 3.36
N CYS A 53 -8.86 -2.57 2.45
CA CYS A 53 -8.92 -2.30 1.00
C CYS A 53 -10.36 -2.17 0.49
N TYR A 54 -11.26 -3.04 0.97
CA TYR A 54 -12.69 -2.95 0.66
C TYR A 54 -13.28 -1.59 1.06
N PHE A 55 -13.03 -1.15 2.30
CA PHE A 55 -13.49 0.15 2.79
C PHE A 55 -12.88 1.32 2.03
N LEU A 56 -11.61 1.22 1.65
CA LEU A 56 -10.93 2.24 0.86
C LEU A 56 -11.55 2.39 -0.53
N ILE A 57 -11.71 1.29 -1.28
CA ILE A 57 -12.31 1.31 -2.63
C ILE A 57 -13.78 1.76 -2.55
N LYS A 58 -14.53 1.26 -1.57
CA LYS A 58 -15.94 1.63 -1.41
C LYS A 58 -16.08 3.14 -1.14
N SER A 59 -15.22 3.70 -0.28
CA SER A 59 -15.16 5.14 -0.03
C SER A 59 -14.79 5.95 -1.28
N ALA A 60 -13.84 5.45 -2.07
CA ALA A 60 -13.44 6.05 -3.36
C ALA A 60 -14.60 6.08 -4.36
N VAL A 61 -15.36 4.98 -4.47
CA VAL A 61 -16.54 4.87 -5.34
C VAL A 61 -17.67 5.80 -4.87
N MET A 62 -17.97 5.81 -3.57
CA MET A 62 -19.03 6.65 -2.98
C MET A 62 -18.76 8.15 -3.16
N SER A 63 -17.50 8.58 -3.01
CA SER A 63 -17.08 9.97 -3.15
C SER A 63 -16.72 10.38 -4.58
N ARG A 64 -16.68 9.42 -5.52
CA ARG A 64 -16.19 9.59 -6.91
C ARG A 64 -14.77 10.19 -6.96
N ARG A 65 -13.90 9.79 -6.03
CA ARG A 65 -12.49 10.21 -5.98
C ARG A 65 -11.58 9.01 -6.21
N ARG A 66 -10.68 9.10 -7.20
CA ARG A 66 -9.78 8.01 -7.63
C ARG A 66 -8.35 8.14 -7.11
N ASN A 67 -8.13 8.98 -6.11
CA ASN A 67 -6.81 9.19 -5.50
C ASN A 67 -6.98 9.27 -3.97
N PHE A 68 -6.07 8.61 -3.25
CA PHE A 68 -5.99 8.57 -1.79
C PHE A 68 -6.00 9.99 -1.17
N GLU A 69 -5.24 10.92 -1.73
CA GLU A 69 -5.12 12.31 -1.24
C GLU A 69 -6.41 13.11 -1.46
N LEU A 70 -7.07 12.90 -2.61
CA LEU A 70 -8.34 13.56 -2.93
C LEU A 70 -9.49 12.99 -2.09
N LEU A 71 -9.43 11.71 -1.75
CA LEU A 71 -10.38 11.09 -0.83
C LEU A 71 -10.26 11.69 0.57
N ALA A 72 -9.02 11.87 1.06
CA ALA A 72 -8.75 12.54 2.32
C ALA A 72 -9.22 13.99 2.33
N PHE A 73 -8.99 14.71 1.24
CA PHE A 73 -9.48 16.08 1.07
C PHE A 73 -11.01 16.16 1.16
N HIS A 74 -11.71 15.21 0.55
CA HIS A 74 -13.17 15.16 0.60
C HIS A 74 -13.69 14.81 2.00
N ALA A 75 -13.03 13.91 2.72
CA ALA A 75 -13.47 13.47 4.05
C ALA A 75 -13.17 14.50 5.16
N PHE A 76 -12.01 15.16 5.12
CA PHE A 76 -11.48 15.96 6.23
C PHE A 76 -10.94 17.33 5.81
N GLY A 77 -11.15 17.76 4.57
CA GLY A 77 -10.64 19.02 4.05
C GLY A 77 -9.12 19.07 3.90
N HIS A 78 -8.56 20.28 3.91
CA HIS A 78 -7.14 20.51 3.65
C HIS A 78 -6.21 19.84 4.68
N MET A 79 -6.61 19.81 5.96
CA MET A 79 -5.79 19.21 7.01
C MET A 79 -5.65 17.69 6.84
N GLY A 80 -6.76 17.00 6.54
CA GLY A 80 -6.68 15.56 6.30
C GLY A 80 -5.93 15.20 5.03
N LYS A 81 -6.05 16.00 3.97
CA LYS A 81 -5.19 15.86 2.77
C LYS A 81 -3.72 15.94 3.15
N PHE A 82 -3.32 17.00 3.85
CA PHE A 82 -1.94 17.23 4.27
C PHE A 82 -1.39 16.07 5.11
N LEU A 83 -2.16 15.61 6.12
CA LEU A 83 -1.74 14.49 6.96
C LEU A 83 -1.54 13.23 6.14
N VAL A 84 -2.51 12.88 5.30
CA VAL A 84 -2.45 11.66 4.48
C VAL A 84 -1.28 11.70 3.49
N GLU A 85 -1.02 12.84 2.86
CA GLU A 85 0.16 13.05 2.01
C GLU A 85 1.46 12.81 2.79
N LEU A 86 1.56 13.38 4.00
CA LEU A 86 2.73 13.22 4.87
C LEU A 86 2.97 11.74 5.24
N PHE A 87 1.92 11.03 5.64
CA PHE A 87 2.01 9.61 5.98
C PHE A 87 2.39 8.76 4.75
N ILE A 88 1.78 8.99 3.58
CA ILE A 88 2.13 8.27 2.34
C ILE A 88 3.59 8.49 1.97
N ILE A 89 4.08 9.73 2.02
CA ILE A 89 5.49 10.04 1.75
C ILE A 89 6.39 9.31 2.76
N GLY A 90 6.10 9.42 4.05
CA GLY A 90 6.86 8.76 5.10
C GLY A 90 6.91 7.23 4.93
N PHE A 91 5.79 6.63 4.53
CA PHE A 91 5.70 5.19 4.28
C PHE A 91 6.58 4.77 3.10
N LEU A 92 6.43 5.44 1.96
CA LEU A 92 7.17 5.10 0.74
C LEU A 92 8.68 5.37 0.90
N VAL A 93 9.05 6.44 1.59
CA VAL A 93 10.46 6.68 2.01
C VAL A 93 10.94 5.55 2.93
N GLY A 94 10.12 5.11 3.88
CA GLY A 94 10.40 3.96 4.75
C GLY A 94 10.62 2.65 3.98
N THR A 95 9.82 2.38 2.95
CA THR A 95 10.02 1.24 2.04
C THR A 95 11.35 1.36 1.27
N CYS A 96 11.68 2.54 0.74
CA CYS A 96 12.98 2.79 0.10
C CYS A 96 14.16 2.59 1.08
N ILE A 97 14.01 2.98 2.35
CA ILE A 97 15.01 2.73 3.39
C ILE A 97 15.20 1.22 3.58
N ALA A 98 14.12 0.45 3.71
CA ALA A 98 14.20 -1.01 3.84
C ALA A 98 14.91 -1.66 2.63
N PHE A 99 14.69 -1.15 1.42
CA PHE A 99 15.39 -1.61 0.22
C PHE A 99 16.89 -1.35 0.28
N PHE A 100 17.31 -0.15 0.73
CA PHE A 100 18.73 0.16 0.92
C PHE A 100 19.38 -0.68 2.02
N VAL A 101 18.67 -0.97 3.11
CA VAL A 101 19.20 -1.82 4.20
C VAL A 101 19.49 -3.23 3.67
N VAL A 102 18.56 -3.86 2.93
CA VAL A 102 18.80 -5.19 2.34
C VAL A 102 19.92 -5.16 1.32
N MET A 103 19.98 -4.12 0.49
CA MET A 103 21.08 -3.96 -0.45
C MET A 103 22.44 -3.89 0.29
N GLY A 104 22.46 -3.25 1.47
CA GLY A 104 23.66 -3.17 2.31
C GLY A 104 24.01 -4.43 3.04
N ASP A 105 23.04 -5.31 3.29
CA ASP A 105 23.28 -6.62 3.89
C ASP A 105 23.87 -7.58 2.84
N LEU A 106 23.30 -7.58 1.63
CA LEU A 106 23.65 -8.52 0.56
C LEU A 106 24.86 -8.07 -0.26
N GLY A 107 24.99 -6.77 -0.53
CA GLY A 107 26.01 -6.21 -1.42
C GLY A 107 27.44 -6.57 -1.01
N PRO A 108 27.86 -6.31 0.26
CA PRO A 108 29.20 -6.66 0.73
C PRO A 108 29.51 -8.16 0.63
N GLN A 109 28.53 -9.04 0.85
CA GLN A 109 28.74 -10.49 0.73
C GLN A 109 29.04 -10.92 -0.71
N ILE A 110 28.40 -10.28 -1.69
CA ILE A 110 28.63 -10.55 -3.12
C ILE A 110 30.01 -10.00 -3.54
N VAL A 111 30.37 -8.80 -3.08
CA VAL A 111 31.60 -8.11 -3.52
C VAL A 111 32.86 -8.58 -2.79
N ARG A 112 32.76 -9.16 -1.59
CA ARG A 112 33.90 -9.71 -0.84
C ARG A 112 34.73 -10.70 -1.66
N LYS A 113 34.12 -11.41 -2.60
CA LYS A 113 34.84 -12.36 -3.48
C LYS A 113 35.73 -11.68 -4.52
N VAL A 114 35.43 -10.44 -4.86
CA VAL A 114 36.17 -9.64 -5.86
C VAL A 114 37.16 -8.69 -5.18
N ILE A 115 36.81 -8.21 -3.99
CA ILE A 115 37.63 -7.25 -3.21
C ILE A 115 37.90 -7.85 -1.84
N ASP A 116 39.17 -8.14 -1.56
CA ASP A 116 39.65 -8.66 -0.26
C ASP A 116 39.70 -7.55 0.81
N LYS A 117 38.54 -6.99 1.14
CA LYS A 117 38.35 -5.98 2.19
C LYS A 117 37.21 -6.40 3.12
N ASN A 118 37.21 -5.84 4.33
CA ASN A 118 36.18 -6.12 5.32
C ASN A 118 34.79 -5.64 4.82
N PRO A 119 33.72 -6.43 5.02
CA PRO A 119 32.37 -6.09 4.57
C PRO A 119 31.83 -4.75 5.10
N GLU A 120 32.16 -4.43 6.35
CA GLU A 120 31.77 -3.21 7.07
C GLU A 120 32.32 -1.95 6.37
N ASP A 121 33.58 -1.99 5.95
CA ASP A 121 34.26 -0.85 5.30
C ASP A 121 33.73 -0.60 3.88
N ILE A 122 33.22 -1.64 3.22
CA ILE A 122 32.72 -1.56 1.84
C ILE A 122 31.24 -1.18 1.80
N ARG A 123 30.45 -1.50 2.83
CA ARG A 123 28.99 -1.31 2.87
C ARG A 123 28.57 0.09 2.42
N THR A 124 29.11 1.13 3.05
CA THR A 124 28.75 2.51 2.74
C THR A 124 29.13 2.90 1.31
N SER A 125 30.35 2.56 0.87
CA SER A 125 30.81 2.86 -0.48
C SER A 125 29.97 2.15 -1.54
N LEU A 126 29.57 0.90 -1.29
CA LEU A 126 28.76 0.09 -2.19
C LEU A 126 27.33 0.61 -2.27
N LEU A 127 26.75 1.04 -1.15
CA LEU A 127 25.42 1.65 -1.11
C LEU A 127 25.38 2.93 -1.92
N VAL A 128 26.37 3.80 -1.72
CA VAL A 128 26.51 5.05 -2.48
C VAL A 128 26.69 4.75 -3.98
N ALA A 129 27.57 3.82 -4.35
CA ALA A 129 27.78 3.44 -5.75
C ALA A 129 26.51 2.87 -6.39
N THR A 130 25.85 1.91 -5.73
CA THR A 130 24.59 1.31 -6.21
C THR A 130 23.50 2.38 -6.34
N SER A 131 23.41 3.31 -5.39
CA SER A 131 22.45 4.40 -5.43
C SER A 131 22.67 5.31 -6.65
N ILE A 132 23.91 5.73 -6.90
CA ILE A 132 24.27 6.65 -7.99
C ILE A 132 24.13 5.98 -9.37
N PHE A 133 24.58 4.73 -9.52
CA PHE A 133 24.69 4.06 -10.82
C PHE A 133 23.48 3.21 -11.19
N ILE A 134 22.67 2.79 -10.22
CA ILE A 134 21.54 1.88 -10.46
C ILE A 134 20.23 2.55 -10.03
N VAL A 135 20.08 2.88 -8.74
CA VAL A 135 18.78 3.34 -8.20
C VAL A 135 18.38 4.70 -8.75
N LEU A 136 19.29 5.67 -8.80
CA LEU A 136 19.00 7.02 -9.26
C LEU A 136 18.64 7.06 -10.76
N PRO A 137 19.38 6.42 -11.69
CA PRO A 137 18.97 6.32 -13.08
C PRO A 137 17.61 5.66 -13.26
N LEU A 138 17.36 4.56 -12.54
CA LEU A 138 16.07 3.86 -12.58
C LEU A 138 14.93 4.72 -12.02
N GLY A 139 15.15 5.44 -10.92
CA GLY A 139 14.16 6.34 -10.31
C GLY A 139 13.86 7.61 -11.14
N LEU A 140 14.76 7.95 -12.07
CA LEU A 140 14.58 9.03 -13.04
C LEU A 140 13.84 8.60 -14.31
N LEU A 141 13.51 7.32 -14.47
CA LEU A 141 12.68 6.86 -15.58
C LEU A 141 11.26 7.44 -15.49
N ARG A 142 10.77 7.97 -16.61
CA ARG A 142 9.45 8.61 -16.71
C ARG A 142 8.36 7.65 -17.16
N ASN A 143 8.72 6.60 -17.89
CA ASN A 143 7.80 5.61 -18.45
C ASN A 143 7.87 4.31 -17.64
N ILE A 144 6.75 3.90 -17.06
CA ILE A 144 6.63 2.70 -16.22
C ILE A 144 6.30 1.46 -17.08
N ASP A 145 5.88 1.65 -18.33
CA ASP A 145 5.44 0.55 -19.20
C ASP A 145 6.53 -0.52 -19.42
N SER A 146 7.80 -0.11 -19.47
CA SER A 146 8.94 -1.02 -19.55
C SER A 146 9.15 -1.85 -18.26
N LEU A 147 8.66 -1.37 -17.11
CA LEU A 147 8.76 -2.08 -15.84
C LEU A 147 7.73 -3.20 -15.69
N THR A 148 6.63 -3.18 -16.45
CA THR A 148 5.62 -4.26 -16.39
C THR A 148 6.20 -5.60 -16.85
N THR A 149 7.02 -5.61 -17.90
CA THR A 149 7.75 -6.83 -18.34
C THR A 149 8.77 -7.28 -17.29
N LEU A 150 9.47 -6.34 -16.64
CA LEU A 150 10.41 -6.62 -15.55
C LEU A 150 9.71 -7.18 -14.31
N SER A 151 8.49 -6.73 -14.00
CA SER A 151 7.70 -7.23 -12.87
C SER A 151 7.27 -8.70 -13.01
N THR A 152 7.19 -9.21 -14.24
CA THR A 152 6.95 -10.64 -14.47
C THR A 152 8.20 -11.46 -14.15
N ALA A 153 9.39 -10.94 -14.46
CA ALA A 153 10.66 -11.60 -14.14
C ALA A 153 10.93 -11.63 -12.62
N THR A 154 10.53 -10.61 -11.85
CA THR A 154 10.70 -10.59 -10.39
C THR A 154 9.90 -11.68 -9.68
N ILE A 155 8.71 -12.02 -10.19
CA ILE A 155 7.90 -13.14 -9.66
C ILE A 155 8.63 -14.47 -9.84
N ILE A 156 9.29 -14.69 -10.97
CA ILE A 156 10.11 -15.90 -11.20
C ILE A 156 11.25 -15.96 -10.19
N PHE A 157 11.94 -14.84 -9.92
CA PHE A 157 12.97 -14.79 -8.89
C PHE A 157 12.44 -15.11 -7.48
N TYR A 158 11.25 -14.61 -7.12
CA TYR A 158 10.60 -14.98 -5.85
C TYR A 158 10.26 -16.48 -5.80
N LEU A 159 9.81 -17.09 -6.91
CA LEU A 159 9.61 -18.53 -6.98
C LEU A 159 10.91 -19.30 -6.78
N CYS A 160 12.01 -18.88 -7.43
CA CYS A 160 13.33 -19.48 -7.22
C CYS A 160 13.81 -19.36 -5.76
N LEU A 161 13.58 -18.22 -5.12
CA LEU A 161 13.86 -18.00 -3.69
C LEU A 161 13.08 -19.03 -2.83
N ILE A 162 11.78 -19.16 -3.07
CA ILE A 162 10.92 -20.10 -2.31
C ILE A 162 11.42 -21.54 -2.48
N LEU A 163 11.72 -21.96 -3.71
CA LEU A 163 12.24 -23.29 -3.99
C LEU A 163 13.56 -23.54 -3.26
N LYS A 164 14.48 -22.57 -3.28
CA LYS A 164 15.76 -22.67 -2.55
C LYS A 164 15.53 -22.84 -1.04
N ILE A 165 14.65 -22.05 -0.45
CA ILE A 165 14.31 -22.15 0.99
C ILE A 165 13.73 -23.53 1.32
N ILE A 166 12.86 -24.06 0.46
CA ILE A 166 12.30 -25.41 0.64
C ILE A 166 13.43 -26.43 0.60
N THR A 167 14.35 -26.36 -0.37
CA THR A 167 15.50 -27.27 -0.45
C THR A 167 16.37 -27.23 0.81
N GLU A 168 16.63 -26.06 1.39
CA GLU A 168 17.37 -25.95 2.65
C GLU A 168 16.61 -26.57 3.84
N SER A 169 15.28 -26.48 3.85
CA SER A 169 14.45 -27.06 4.93
C SER A 169 14.32 -28.57 4.87
N VAL A 170 14.50 -29.17 3.68
CA VAL A 170 14.29 -30.60 3.42
C VAL A 170 15.18 -31.47 4.31
N GLN A 171 16.45 -31.10 4.50
CA GLN A 171 17.39 -31.87 5.33
C GLN A 171 16.90 -32.03 6.77
N HIS A 172 16.43 -30.93 7.39
CA HIS A 172 15.90 -30.94 8.74
C HIS A 172 14.54 -31.66 8.83
N ILE A 173 13.68 -31.49 7.82
CA ILE A 173 12.39 -32.18 7.76
C ILE A 173 12.57 -33.71 7.71
N PHE A 174 13.50 -34.20 6.90
CA PHE A 174 13.78 -35.64 6.80
C PHE A 174 14.54 -36.18 8.01
N ALA A 175 15.44 -35.39 8.62
CA ALA A 175 16.13 -35.76 9.84
C ALA A 175 15.20 -35.79 11.06
N GLY A 176 14.12 -34.99 11.06
CA GLY A 176 13.16 -34.92 12.16
C GLY A 176 13.68 -34.19 13.41
N ASP A 177 14.79 -33.45 13.29
CA ASP A 177 15.40 -32.69 14.38
C ASP A 177 14.68 -31.35 14.65
N TRP A 178 13.97 -30.82 13.65
CA TRP A 178 13.32 -29.52 13.74
C TRP A 178 12.23 -29.43 14.80
N TYR A 179 11.54 -30.53 15.13
CA TYR A 179 10.39 -30.51 16.05
C TYR A 179 10.76 -30.00 17.44
N GLU A 180 12.00 -30.23 17.89
CA GLU A 180 12.49 -29.85 19.21
C GLU A 180 13.11 -28.44 19.24
N HIS A 181 13.59 -27.96 18.09
CA HIS A 181 14.28 -26.67 17.96
C HIS A 181 13.35 -25.50 17.59
N VAL A 182 12.11 -25.79 17.17
CA VAL A 182 11.14 -24.74 16.82
C VAL A 182 10.20 -24.39 17.97
N TYR A 183 9.91 -23.10 18.10
CA TYR A 183 8.82 -22.63 18.95
C TYR A 183 7.49 -22.75 18.19
N TYR A 184 6.51 -23.43 18.78
CA TYR A 184 5.16 -23.51 18.21
C TYR A 184 4.28 -22.34 18.65
N TRP A 185 4.47 -21.86 19.88
CA TRP A 185 3.63 -20.85 20.51
C TRP A 185 4.46 -19.92 21.41
N LYS A 186 4.71 -18.69 20.95
CA LYS A 186 5.48 -17.69 21.70
C LYS A 186 4.80 -16.31 21.63
N PRO A 187 3.83 -16.02 22.53
CA PRO A 187 3.07 -14.77 22.50
C PRO A 187 3.89 -13.50 22.70
N SER A 188 5.06 -13.59 23.33
CA SER A 188 5.94 -12.45 23.61
C SER A 188 6.38 -11.71 22.33
N GLY A 189 6.47 -12.40 21.19
CA GLY A 189 6.87 -11.81 19.92
C GLY A 189 5.74 -11.17 19.12
N ILE A 190 4.46 -11.42 19.46
CA ILE A 190 3.30 -10.99 18.64
C ILE A 190 3.35 -9.51 18.35
N LEU A 191 3.57 -8.68 19.38
CA LEU A 191 3.50 -7.24 19.24
C LEU A 191 4.58 -6.68 18.30
N GLN A 192 5.72 -7.38 18.15
CA GLN A 192 6.76 -7.04 17.18
C GLN A 192 6.42 -7.58 15.77
N CYS A 193 5.85 -8.79 15.65
CA CYS A 193 5.55 -9.40 14.34
C CYS A 193 4.31 -8.79 13.65
N VAL A 194 3.24 -8.46 14.39
CA VAL A 194 1.98 -7.92 13.85
C VAL A 194 2.19 -6.73 12.89
N PRO A 195 2.95 -5.68 13.23
CA PRO A 195 3.18 -4.56 12.32
C PRO A 195 3.96 -4.97 11.07
N ILE A 196 4.90 -5.92 11.20
CA ILE A 196 5.65 -6.46 10.06
C ILE A 196 4.70 -7.20 9.12
N PHE A 197 3.82 -8.06 9.64
CA PHE A 197 2.81 -8.76 8.83
C PHE A 197 1.82 -7.80 8.18
N SER A 198 1.34 -6.79 8.92
CA SER A 198 0.44 -5.78 8.39
C SER A 198 1.11 -4.93 7.31
N MET A 199 2.39 -4.59 7.46
CA MET A 199 3.17 -3.86 6.46
C MET A 199 3.50 -4.74 5.26
N ALA A 200 3.78 -6.02 5.47
CA ALA A 200 4.08 -6.96 4.40
C ALA A 200 2.89 -7.23 3.49
N LEU A 201 1.66 -7.10 3.98
CA LEU A 201 0.42 -7.27 3.23
C LEU A 201 -0.19 -5.94 2.77
N PHE A 202 0.59 -4.86 2.86
CA PHE A 202 0.18 -3.52 2.42
C PHE A 202 0.07 -3.43 0.90
N CYS A 203 -1.04 -2.88 0.42
CA CYS A 203 -1.27 -2.62 -1.00
C CYS A 203 -2.13 -1.36 -1.28
N GLN A 204 -2.51 -0.62 -0.24
CA GLN A 204 -3.54 0.41 -0.26
C GLN A 204 -3.17 1.61 -1.15
N THR A 205 -1.88 1.98 -1.22
CA THR A 205 -1.41 3.07 -2.11
C THR A 205 -1.37 2.62 -3.57
N GLN A 206 -0.90 1.39 -3.83
CA GLN A 206 -0.83 0.82 -5.19
C GLN A 206 -2.23 0.58 -5.77
N LEU A 207 -3.22 0.39 -4.91
CA LEU A 207 -4.59 0.10 -5.29
C LEU A 207 -5.20 1.19 -6.18
N PHE A 208 -4.92 2.47 -5.90
CA PHE A 208 -5.42 3.59 -6.70
C PHE A 208 -4.77 3.68 -8.08
N GLU A 209 -3.48 3.35 -8.19
CA GLU A 209 -2.81 3.31 -9.49
C GLU A 209 -3.42 2.23 -10.38
N ILE A 210 -3.64 1.03 -9.83
CA ILE A 210 -4.32 -0.06 -10.55
C ILE A 210 -5.77 0.35 -10.88
N TYR A 211 -6.45 1.01 -9.94
CA TYR A 211 -7.81 1.50 -10.13
C TYR A 211 -7.90 2.46 -11.33
N GLU A 212 -6.90 3.31 -11.59
CA GLU A 212 -6.88 4.21 -12.75
C GLU A 212 -6.64 3.49 -14.08
N THR A 213 -5.89 2.39 -14.08
CA THR A 213 -5.60 1.61 -15.31
C THR A 213 -6.77 0.77 -15.81
N ILE A 214 -7.74 0.43 -14.94
CA ILE A 214 -8.85 -0.45 -15.32
C ILE A 214 -10.01 0.39 -15.90
N PRO A 215 -10.47 0.10 -17.14
CA PRO A 215 -11.64 0.74 -17.71
C PRO A 215 -12.93 0.17 -17.09
N ASN A 216 -13.88 1.04 -16.75
CA ASN A 216 -15.18 0.69 -16.13
C ASN A 216 -15.03 -0.16 -14.85
N VAL A 217 -14.35 0.43 -13.86
CA VAL A 217 -14.16 -0.18 -12.54
C VAL A 217 -15.48 -0.32 -11.79
N SER A 218 -15.83 -1.57 -11.44
CA SER A 218 -16.80 -1.87 -10.39
C SER A 218 -16.07 -2.23 -9.09
N LEU A 219 -16.74 -2.01 -7.95
CA LEU A 219 -16.22 -2.40 -6.63
C LEU A 219 -15.89 -3.90 -6.58
N GLU A 220 -16.74 -4.73 -7.18
CA GLU A 220 -16.58 -6.19 -7.25
C GLU A 220 -15.29 -6.60 -7.97
N LYS A 221 -15.02 -6.03 -9.16
CA LYS A 221 -13.81 -6.35 -9.92
C LYS A 221 -12.53 -6.00 -9.16
N MET A 222 -12.52 -4.83 -8.50
CA MET A 222 -11.35 -4.44 -7.71
C MET A 222 -11.16 -5.34 -6.50
N ASN A 223 -12.25 -5.73 -5.83
CA ASN A 223 -12.19 -6.68 -4.74
C ASN A 223 -11.64 -8.04 -5.20
N GLU A 224 -12.06 -8.56 -6.36
CA GLU A 224 -11.49 -9.79 -6.91
C GLU A 224 -9.97 -9.69 -7.14
N VAL A 225 -9.50 -8.56 -7.69
CA VAL A 225 -8.06 -8.31 -7.90
C VAL A 225 -7.30 -8.29 -6.57
N VAL A 226 -7.83 -7.56 -5.58
CA VAL A 226 -7.22 -7.48 -4.24
C VAL A 226 -7.20 -8.84 -3.54
N HIS A 227 -8.33 -9.57 -3.58
CA HIS A 227 -8.44 -10.90 -2.99
C HIS A 227 -7.47 -11.89 -3.63
N GLY A 228 -7.38 -11.89 -4.97
CA GLY A 228 -6.43 -12.73 -5.71
C GLY A 228 -4.98 -12.44 -5.31
N ALA A 229 -4.58 -11.16 -5.29
CA ALA A 229 -3.23 -10.76 -4.94
C ALA A 229 -2.88 -11.10 -3.50
N LEU A 230 -3.73 -10.72 -2.53
CA LEU A 230 -3.48 -11.00 -1.11
C LEU A 230 -3.45 -12.50 -0.80
N ASN A 231 -4.26 -13.33 -1.49
CA ASN A 231 -4.18 -14.79 -1.35
C ASN A 231 -2.82 -15.34 -1.80
N ILE A 232 -2.34 -14.93 -2.98
CA ILE A 232 -1.03 -15.34 -3.49
C ILE A 232 0.08 -14.92 -2.51
N CYS A 233 0.08 -13.67 -2.07
CA CYS A 233 1.07 -13.16 -1.12
C CYS A 233 1.02 -13.89 0.22
N THR A 234 -0.18 -14.16 0.75
CA THR A 234 -0.34 -14.91 2.01
C THR A 234 0.25 -16.32 1.89
N ILE A 235 0.02 -17.02 0.78
CA ILE A 235 0.59 -18.36 0.54
C ILE A 235 2.11 -18.28 0.46
N VAL A 236 2.65 -17.34 -0.30
CA VAL A 236 4.10 -17.11 -0.41
C VAL A 236 4.72 -16.87 0.97
N TYR A 237 4.13 -15.97 1.76
CA TYR A 237 4.63 -15.66 3.10
C TYR A 237 4.51 -16.81 4.09
N LEU A 238 3.45 -17.62 4.01
CA LEU A 238 3.32 -18.84 4.80
C LEU A 238 4.42 -19.85 4.43
N CYS A 239 4.65 -20.08 3.14
CA CYS A 239 5.70 -20.99 2.67
C CYS A 239 7.08 -20.51 3.11
N VAL A 240 7.43 -19.25 2.84
CA VAL A 240 8.75 -18.70 3.20
C VAL A 240 8.93 -18.68 4.72
N GLY A 241 7.92 -18.23 5.47
CA GLY A 241 8.00 -18.16 6.93
C GLY A 241 8.15 -19.53 7.58
N PHE A 242 7.35 -20.52 7.15
CA PHE A 242 7.39 -21.88 7.69
C PHE A 242 8.69 -22.62 7.33
N PHE A 243 8.97 -22.78 6.03
CA PHE A 243 10.15 -23.51 5.58
C PHE A 243 11.44 -22.78 5.93
N GLY A 244 11.44 -21.44 5.85
CA GLY A 244 12.60 -20.65 6.23
C GLY A 244 12.91 -20.71 7.73
N TYR A 245 11.90 -20.81 8.59
CA TYR A 245 12.16 -21.01 10.02
C TYR A 245 12.73 -22.40 10.31
N ILE A 246 12.21 -23.45 9.66
CA ILE A 246 12.72 -24.82 9.81
C ILE A 246 14.15 -24.95 9.27
N ALA A 247 14.45 -24.33 8.13
CA ALA A 247 15.76 -24.41 7.49
C ALA A 247 16.92 -23.90 8.36
N PHE A 248 16.65 -22.97 9.30
CA PHE A 248 17.66 -22.37 10.17
C PHE A 248 17.25 -22.44 11.65
N CYS A 249 16.54 -23.50 12.04
CA CYS A 249 16.04 -23.65 13.41
C CYS A 249 17.16 -23.86 14.44
N THR A 250 18.32 -24.35 14.00
CA THR A 250 19.49 -24.67 14.83
C THR A 250 20.37 -23.46 15.13
N GLU A 251 20.32 -22.40 14.31
CA GLU A 251 21.18 -21.23 14.42
C GLU A 251 20.39 -19.93 14.64
N PRO A 252 20.94 -18.97 15.42
CA PRO A 252 20.31 -17.67 15.56
C PRO A 252 20.42 -16.86 14.26
N PHE A 253 19.36 -16.85 13.46
CA PHE A 253 19.27 -15.97 12.29
C PHE A 253 18.60 -14.61 12.56
N THR A 254 19.00 -13.61 11.77
CA THR A 254 18.53 -12.20 11.76
C THR A 254 17.27 -12.00 10.91
N GLY A 255 16.71 -10.78 10.88
CA GLY A 255 15.55 -10.43 10.06
C GLY A 255 15.70 -10.67 8.55
N ASN A 256 16.92 -10.79 8.02
CA ASN A 256 17.16 -11.10 6.61
C ASN A 256 17.61 -12.56 6.43
N ILE A 257 16.70 -13.44 5.99
CA ILE A 257 16.97 -14.89 5.85
C ILE A 257 18.12 -15.21 4.88
N LEU A 258 18.35 -14.36 3.87
CA LEU A 258 19.43 -14.59 2.90
C LEU A 258 20.82 -14.51 3.55
N MET A 259 20.95 -13.84 4.69
CA MET A 259 22.22 -13.75 5.42
C MET A 259 22.62 -15.10 6.02
N SER A 260 21.67 -15.97 6.32
CA SER A 260 21.89 -17.29 6.92
C SER A 260 22.31 -18.35 5.92
N PHE A 261 22.18 -18.10 4.62
CA PHE A 261 22.53 -19.09 3.62
C PHE A 261 24.04 -19.29 3.53
N GLU A 262 24.46 -20.54 3.63
CA GLU A 262 25.85 -20.94 3.40
C GLU A 262 26.34 -20.51 2.01
N PRO A 263 27.63 -20.15 1.86
CA PRO A 263 28.22 -19.79 0.58
C PRO A 263 28.18 -20.97 -0.41
N SER A 264 27.31 -20.86 -1.41
CA SER A 264 27.21 -21.80 -2.53
C SER A 264 26.82 -21.04 -3.80
N LEU A 265 27.14 -21.61 -4.97
CA LEU A 265 26.77 -20.99 -6.26
C LEU A 265 25.25 -20.71 -6.34
N SER A 266 24.42 -21.63 -5.83
CA SER A 266 22.97 -21.44 -5.79
C SER A 266 22.54 -20.30 -4.86
N SER A 267 23.13 -20.21 -3.67
CA SER A 267 22.87 -19.13 -2.69
C SER A 267 23.24 -17.77 -3.27
N GLU A 268 24.37 -17.68 -3.96
CA GLU A 268 24.85 -16.44 -4.59
C GLU A 268 23.96 -15.98 -5.74
N MET A 269 23.52 -16.90 -6.60
CA MET A 269 22.59 -16.59 -7.68
C MET A 269 21.26 -16.05 -7.14
N ILE A 270 20.76 -16.60 -6.02
CA ILE A 270 19.56 -16.12 -5.36
C ILE A 270 19.77 -14.74 -4.72
N LYS A 271 20.89 -14.53 -4.01
CA LYS A 271 21.24 -13.21 -3.42
C LYS A 271 21.33 -12.13 -4.49
N MET A 272 22.01 -12.43 -5.59
CA MET A 272 22.15 -11.52 -6.73
C MET A 272 20.81 -11.25 -7.41
N GLY A 273 20.00 -12.30 -7.67
CA GLY A 273 18.66 -12.16 -8.25
C GLY A 273 17.73 -11.31 -7.37
N PHE A 274 17.81 -11.45 -6.06
CA PHE A 274 17.03 -10.66 -5.12
C PHE A 274 17.47 -9.19 -5.09
N VAL A 275 18.79 -8.92 -5.15
CA VAL A 275 19.31 -7.56 -5.32
C VAL A 275 18.76 -6.90 -6.60
N PHE A 276 18.74 -7.64 -7.71
CA PHE A 276 18.16 -7.14 -8.96
C PHE A 276 16.65 -6.89 -8.85
N SER A 277 15.89 -7.76 -8.16
CA SER A 277 14.45 -7.55 -7.98
C SER A 277 14.14 -6.29 -7.15
N ILE A 278 14.94 -6.01 -6.12
CA ILE A 278 14.84 -4.76 -5.33
C ILE A 278 15.17 -3.55 -6.21
N ALA A 279 16.23 -3.62 -7.03
CA ALA A 279 16.61 -2.53 -7.92
C ALA A 279 15.45 -2.10 -8.83
N PHE A 280 14.69 -3.07 -9.37
CA PHE A 280 13.49 -2.80 -10.17
C PHE A 280 12.25 -2.39 -9.37
N SER A 281 12.23 -2.66 -8.06
CA SER A 281 11.13 -2.25 -7.19
C SER A 281 11.25 -0.78 -6.76
N PHE A 282 12.45 -0.19 -6.76
CA PHE A 282 12.66 1.22 -6.39
C PHE A 282 11.81 2.21 -7.20
N PRO A 283 11.75 2.16 -8.55
CA PRO A 283 10.96 3.12 -9.31
C PRO A 283 9.46 3.03 -9.03
N LEU A 284 8.94 1.83 -8.72
CA LEU A 284 7.54 1.61 -8.37
C LEU A 284 7.17 2.29 -7.04
N VAL A 285 8.13 2.47 -6.13
CA VAL A 285 7.93 3.18 -4.86
C VAL A 285 8.20 4.67 -5.01
N ILE A 286 9.25 5.05 -5.74
CA ILE A 286 9.65 6.44 -5.97
C ILE A 286 8.58 7.21 -6.77
N PHE A 287 7.91 6.56 -7.73
CA PHE A 287 6.91 7.20 -8.57
C PHE A 287 5.73 7.79 -7.77
N PRO A 288 4.97 7.00 -6.97
CA PRO A 288 3.92 7.55 -6.11
C PRO A 288 4.49 8.49 -5.05
N CYS A 289 5.67 8.21 -4.50
CA CYS A 289 6.28 9.06 -3.47
C CYS A 289 6.55 10.47 -4.00
N ARG A 290 7.06 10.58 -5.23
CA ARG A 290 7.28 11.86 -5.90
C ARG A 290 5.97 12.58 -6.22
N ALA A 291 4.94 11.84 -6.64
CA ALA A 291 3.63 12.42 -6.91
C ALA A 291 3.05 13.08 -5.65
N SER A 292 3.08 12.36 -4.51
CA SER A 292 2.63 12.88 -3.21
C SER A 292 3.50 14.03 -2.71
N LEU A 293 4.83 13.92 -2.84
CA LEU A 293 5.74 14.99 -2.43
C LEU A 293 5.56 16.27 -3.25
N ASN A 294 5.35 16.13 -4.57
CA ASN A 294 5.03 17.27 -5.42
C ASN A 294 3.68 17.89 -5.05
N SER A 295 2.67 17.07 -4.76
CA SER A 295 1.36 17.55 -4.32
C SER A 295 1.48 18.35 -3.01
N LEU A 296 2.24 17.83 -2.04
CA LEU A 296 2.48 18.46 -0.75
C LEU A 296 3.22 19.81 -0.87
N LEU A 297 4.31 19.86 -1.65
CA LEU A 297 5.17 21.04 -1.73
C LEU A 297 4.62 22.14 -2.65
N PHE A 298 3.99 21.77 -3.76
CA PHE A 298 3.65 22.72 -4.82
C PHE A 298 2.17 22.82 -5.12
N ARG A 299 1.35 21.84 -4.72
CA ARG A 299 -0.08 21.79 -5.06
C ARG A 299 -0.95 22.11 -3.84
N ARG A 300 -1.06 23.41 -3.52
CA ARG A 300 -2.30 23.89 -2.89
C ARG A 300 -3.42 23.69 -3.90
N VAL A 301 -4.34 22.77 -3.60
CA VAL A 301 -5.45 22.39 -4.46
C VAL A 301 -6.29 23.64 -4.76
N TYR A 302 -6.15 24.21 -5.95
CA TYR A 302 -7.15 25.10 -6.54
C TYR A 302 -8.16 24.21 -7.28
N ALA A 303 -9.43 24.33 -6.88
CA ALA A 303 -10.51 23.37 -7.15
C ALA A 303 -10.96 23.22 -8.63
N HIS A 304 -10.25 23.75 -9.62
CA HIS A 304 -10.79 23.84 -10.99
C HIS A 304 -9.83 23.59 -12.16
N GLU A 305 -8.56 23.23 -11.95
CA GLU A 305 -7.68 22.95 -13.09
C GLU A 305 -7.70 21.47 -13.51
N PRO A 306 -7.95 21.16 -14.80
CA PRO A 306 -7.85 19.80 -15.32
C PRO A 306 -6.43 19.28 -15.11
N CYS A 307 -6.31 18.04 -14.62
CA CYS A 307 -5.06 17.35 -14.31
C CYS A 307 -4.12 17.24 -15.52
N VAL A 308 -3.43 18.30 -15.90
CA VAL A 308 -2.26 18.22 -16.76
C VAL A 308 -1.07 17.97 -15.83
N ASN A 309 -0.81 16.70 -15.54
CA ASN A 309 0.31 16.24 -14.71
C ASN A 309 1.66 16.38 -15.45
N TYR A 310 1.95 17.55 -16.04
CA TYR A 310 3.29 17.81 -16.56
C TYR A 310 4.17 18.37 -15.45
N LEU A 311 4.90 17.47 -14.79
CA LEU A 311 5.91 17.86 -13.82
C LEU A 311 7.11 18.46 -14.57
N PRO A 312 7.53 19.71 -14.29
CA PRO A 312 8.73 20.29 -14.90
C PRO A 312 9.94 19.39 -14.67
N GLU A 313 10.80 19.24 -15.67
CA GLU A 313 11.93 18.31 -15.63
C GLU A 313 12.89 18.57 -14.47
N THR A 314 13.13 19.84 -14.13
CA THR A 314 13.94 20.25 -12.98
C THR A 314 13.33 19.81 -11.65
N ARG A 315 12.01 19.97 -11.48
CA ARG A 315 11.29 19.52 -10.29
C ARG A 315 11.25 18.01 -10.20
N PHE A 316 11.01 17.34 -11.33
CA PHE A 316 11.04 15.88 -11.41
C PHE A 316 12.38 15.32 -10.93
N ARG A 317 13.50 15.84 -11.46
CA ARG A 317 14.85 15.40 -11.08
C ARG A 317 15.16 15.73 -9.62
N CYS A 318 14.89 16.96 -9.19
CA CYS A 318 15.17 17.41 -7.83
C CYS A 318 14.44 16.56 -6.77
N LEU A 319 13.14 16.31 -6.97
CA LEU A 319 12.35 15.49 -6.04
C LEU A 319 12.86 14.04 -5.97
N THR A 320 13.17 13.42 -7.11
CA THR A 320 13.76 12.07 -7.12
C THR A 320 15.10 12.03 -6.38
N ILE A 321 15.98 13.01 -6.62
CA ILE A 321 17.28 13.10 -5.93
C ILE A 321 17.09 13.24 -4.42
N ILE A 322 16.16 14.08 -3.97
CA ILE A 322 15.87 14.26 -2.54
C ILE A 322 15.36 12.95 -1.91
N ILE A 323 14.40 12.27 -2.56
CA ILE A 323 13.85 11.00 -2.06
C ILE A 323 14.97 9.96 -1.92
N VAL A 324 15.77 9.78 -2.97
CA VAL A 324 16.87 8.80 -2.99
C VAL A 324 17.94 9.16 -1.96
N ALA A 325 18.32 10.43 -1.83
CA ALA A 325 19.33 10.89 -0.88
C ALA A 325 18.89 10.67 0.57
N VAL A 326 17.66 11.07 0.93
CA VAL A 326 17.12 10.88 2.29
C VAL A 326 17.02 9.40 2.64
N SER A 327 16.51 8.56 1.72
CA SER A 327 16.42 7.12 1.93
C SER A 327 17.80 6.46 2.04
N LEU A 328 18.77 6.89 1.24
CA LEU A 328 20.15 6.38 1.28
C LEU A 328 20.84 6.72 2.61
N ILE A 329 20.82 8.00 3.02
CA ILE A 329 21.45 8.46 4.27
C ILE A 329 20.86 7.68 5.45
N THR A 330 19.54 7.56 5.50
CA THR A 330 18.87 6.85 6.59
C THR A 330 19.15 5.34 6.53
N GLY A 331 19.21 4.73 5.34
CA GLY A 331 19.54 3.32 5.17
C GLY A 331 21.00 2.97 5.50
N ILE A 332 21.92 3.94 5.40
CA ILE A 332 23.31 3.78 5.89
C ILE A 332 23.34 3.79 7.42
N LEU A 333 22.52 4.62 8.08
CA LEU A 333 22.48 4.74 9.54
C LEU A 333 21.77 3.56 10.23
N ILE A 334 20.83 2.90 9.54
CA ILE A 334 20.05 1.80 10.11
C ILE A 334 20.62 0.45 9.63
N PRO A 335 21.10 -0.43 10.52
CA PRO A 335 21.71 -1.69 10.12
C PRO A 335 20.71 -2.85 9.93
N ASN A 336 19.54 -2.81 10.57
CA ASN A 336 18.64 -3.96 10.67
C ASN A 336 17.32 -3.74 9.93
N ILE A 337 16.94 -4.68 9.07
CA ILE A 337 15.70 -4.61 8.29
C ILE A 337 14.45 -4.80 9.16
N GLU A 338 14.47 -5.74 10.09
CA GLU A 338 13.35 -6.05 10.98
C GLU A 338 12.97 -4.83 11.83
N PHE A 339 13.94 -3.99 12.17
CA PHE A 339 13.72 -2.74 12.86
C PHE A 339 12.99 -1.73 11.98
N VAL A 340 13.44 -1.53 10.74
CA VAL A 340 12.77 -0.63 9.79
C VAL A 340 11.33 -1.09 9.55
N LEU A 341 11.13 -2.37 9.24
CA LEU A 341 9.80 -2.93 8.99
C LEU A 341 8.91 -2.90 10.23
N GLY A 342 9.47 -3.16 11.41
CA GLY A 342 8.75 -3.09 12.69
C GLY A 342 8.30 -1.67 13.02
N LEU A 343 9.21 -0.69 12.96
CA LEU A 343 8.95 0.70 13.34
C LEU A 343 8.07 1.42 12.31
N VAL A 344 8.42 1.35 11.02
CA VAL A 344 7.61 1.95 9.95
C VAL A 344 6.25 1.28 9.90
N GLY A 345 6.21 -0.05 10.05
CA GLY A 345 4.98 -0.83 10.09
C GLY A 345 4.08 -0.45 11.27
N SER A 346 4.62 -0.34 12.48
CA SER A 346 3.81 -0.08 13.69
C SER A 346 3.29 1.35 13.78
N THR A 347 3.97 2.30 13.14
CA THR A 347 3.59 3.72 13.16
C THR A 347 2.81 4.11 11.90
N ILE A 348 3.54 4.42 10.83
CA ILE A 348 3.01 4.96 9.57
C ILE A 348 2.24 3.88 8.80
N GLY A 349 2.72 2.63 8.83
CA GLY A 349 2.11 1.48 8.18
C GLY A 349 0.68 1.27 8.67
N VAL A 350 0.48 1.02 9.97
CA VAL A 350 -0.86 0.82 10.55
C VAL A 350 -1.80 2.00 10.28
N MET A 351 -1.28 3.24 10.26
CA MET A 351 -2.05 4.43 9.91
C MET A 351 -2.65 4.35 8.51
N ILE A 352 -1.85 4.00 7.50
CA ILE A 352 -2.32 3.91 6.10
C ILE A 352 -3.06 2.60 5.84
N CYS A 353 -2.58 1.49 6.43
CA CYS A 353 -3.11 0.16 6.18
C CYS A 353 -4.51 -0.03 6.76
N LEU A 354 -4.73 0.43 8.00
CA LEU A 354 -5.92 0.09 8.79
C LEU A 354 -6.73 1.33 9.16
N ILE A 355 -6.08 2.37 9.68
CA ILE A 355 -6.76 3.51 10.28
C ILE A 355 -7.40 4.40 9.20
N PHE A 356 -6.65 4.89 8.21
CA PHE A 356 -7.20 5.77 7.17
C PHE A 356 -8.36 5.15 6.38
N PRO A 357 -8.27 3.90 5.87
CA PRO A 357 -9.40 3.27 5.18
C PRO A 357 -10.66 3.19 6.03
N ALA A 358 -10.53 2.88 7.33
CA ALA A 358 -11.64 2.81 8.25
C ALA A 358 -12.26 4.20 8.51
N ILE A 359 -11.44 5.22 8.80
CA ILE A 359 -11.96 6.57 9.09
C ILE A 359 -12.59 7.19 7.83
N PHE A 360 -12.01 6.99 6.63
CA PHE A 360 -12.63 7.46 5.38
C PHE A 360 -14.02 6.87 5.19
N PHE A 361 -14.18 5.56 5.40
CA PHE A 361 -15.48 4.92 5.25
C PHE A 361 -16.48 5.40 6.30
N ILE A 362 -16.07 5.54 7.57
CA ILE A 362 -16.93 6.05 8.65
C ILE A 362 -17.39 7.48 8.38
N SER A 363 -16.49 8.34 7.87
CA SER A 363 -16.76 9.75 7.56
C SER A 363 -17.70 9.91 6.37
N ILE A 364 -17.52 9.10 5.31
CA ILE A 364 -18.29 9.21 4.07
C ILE A 364 -19.63 8.45 4.16
N SER A 365 -19.69 7.36 4.93
CA SER A 365 -20.90 6.55 5.06
C SER A 365 -21.88 7.12 6.09
N SER A 366 -22.96 7.74 5.60
CA SER A 366 -24.01 8.34 6.43
C SER A 366 -24.95 7.31 7.10
N LYS A 367 -24.98 6.05 6.66
CA LYS A 367 -25.94 5.05 7.16
C LYS A 367 -25.31 4.18 8.25
N HIS A 368 -26.03 3.98 9.35
CA HIS A 368 -25.70 2.97 10.37
C HIS A 368 -25.91 1.57 9.78
N THR A 369 -24.82 0.98 9.29
CA THR A 369 -24.79 -0.34 8.66
C THR A 369 -23.81 -1.24 9.40
N ASN A 370 -23.98 -2.56 9.28
CA ASN A 370 -23.03 -3.53 9.85
C ASN A 370 -21.59 -3.29 9.36
N GLU A 371 -21.43 -2.78 8.14
CA GLU A 371 -20.15 -2.38 7.58
C GLU A 371 -19.51 -1.21 8.31
N ARG A 372 -20.30 -0.23 8.77
CA ARG A 372 -19.79 0.89 9.56
C ARG A 372 -19.32 0.43 10.93
N LEU A 373 -20.04 -0.52 11.55
CA LEU A 373 -19.60 -1.16 12.79
C LEU A 373 -18.28 -1.92 12.57
N LEU A 374 -18.17 -2.68 11.48
CA LEU A 374 -16.94 -3.38 11.13
C LEU A 374 -15.76 -2.43 10.91
N ALA A 375 -15.98 -1.29 10.24
CA ALA A 375 -14.96 -0.26 10.09
C ALA A 375 -14.54 0.35 11.44
N GLN A 376 -15.48 0.57 12.37
CA GLN A 376 -15.17 1.04 13.73
C GLN A 376 -14.34 0.02 14.51
N ILE A 377 -14.62 -1.27 14.36
CA ILE A 377 -13.82 -2.35 14.96
C ILE A 377 -12.41 -2.35 14.38
N ILE A 378 -12.24 -2.23 13.06
CA ILE A 378 -10.92 -2.14 12.43
C ILE A 378 -10.15 -0.91 12.91
N LEU A 379 -10.82 0.23 13.05
CA LEU A 379 -10.21 1.44 13.58
C LEU A 379 -9.68 1.22 15.00
N PHE A 380 -10.50 0.62 15.87
CA PHE A 380 -10.09 0.30 17.25
C PHE A 380 -8.90 -0.67 17.28
N ILE A 381 -8.97 -1.76 16.50
CA ILE A 381 -7.87 -2.72 16.35
C ILE A 381 -6.60 -2.02 15.85
N GLY A 382 -6.71 -1.16 14.84
CA GLY A 382 -5.58 -0.40 14.29
C GLY A 382 -4.93 0.50 15.33
N ILE A 383 -5.71 1.22 16.14
CA ILE A 383 -5.17 2.06 17.23
C ILE A 383 -4.45 1.19 18.27
N CYS A 384 -5.05 0.06 18.67
CA CYS A 384 -4.43 -0.87 19.62
C CYS A 384 -3.10 -1.44 19.08
N ILE A 385 -3.08 -1.88 17.82
CA ILE A 385 -1.86 -2.38 17.17
C ILE A 385 -0.82 -1.26 17.14
N MET A 386 -1.17 -0.06 16.73
CA MET A 386 -0.22 1.05 16.65
C MET A 386 0.44 1.34 18.00
N ILE A 387 -0.33 1.44 19.08
CA ILE A 387 0.19 1.76 20.41
C ILE A 387 1.05 0.61 20.95
N LEU A 388 0.48 -0.61 20.98
CA LEU A 388 1.13 -1.77 21.59
C LEU A 388 2.37 -2.22 20.81
N SER A 389 2.31 -2.22 19.48
CA SER A 389 3.43 -2.62 18.64
C SER A 389 4.53 -1.57 18.61
N THR A 390 4.20 -0.28 18.64
CA THR A 390 5.24 0.77 18.73
C THR A 390 5.97 0.68 20.06
N TYR A 391 5.25 0.47 21.17
CA TYR A 391 5.88 0.22 22.47
C TYR A 391 6.80 -1.01 22.43
N ALA A 392 6.34 -2.13 21.90
CA ALA A 392 7.13 -3.36 21.84
C ALA A 392 8.38 -3.25 20.96
N ASN A 393 8.30 -2.55 19.82
CA ASN A 393 9.45 -2.33 18.93
C ASN A 393 10.48 -1.35 19.52
N LEU A 394 10.03 -0.33 20.25
CA LEU A 394 10.94 0.59 20.96
C LEU A 394 11.62 -0.11 22.15
N TYR A 395 10.90 -0.94 22.89
CA TYR A 395 11.47 -1.72 23.98
C TYR A 395 12.53 -2.71 23.46
N ALA A 396 12.24 -3.41 22.36
CA ALA A 396 13.20 -4.31 21.72
C ALA A 396 14.46 -3.58 21.23
N LEU A 397 14.30 -2.33 20.77
CA LEU A 397 15.42 -1.48 20.38
C LEU A 397 16.32 -1.14 21.58
N GLU A 398 15.73 -0.75 22.70
CA GLU A 398 16.47 -0.40 23.92
C GLU A 398 17.27 -1.61 24.44
N GLU A 399 16.64 -2.78 24.49
CA GLU A 399 17.29 -4.03 24.89
C GLU A 399 18.50 -4.34 24.00
N SER A 400 18.33 -4.26 22.67
CA SER A 400 19.42 -4.50 21.71
C SER A 400 20.58 -3.49 21.82
N THR A 401 20.28 -2.25 22.22
CA THR A 401 21.28 -1.19 22.39
C THR A 401 22.07 -1.38 23.68
N ASN A 402 21.38 -1.73 24.77
CA ASN A 402 22.01 -1.99 26.06
C ASN A 402 22.96 -3.19 26.02
N THR A 403 22.62 -4.27 25.29
CA THR A 403 23.53 -5.42 25.12
C THR A 403 24.82 -5.06 24.36
N LYS A 404 24.74 -4.15 23.37
CA LYS A 404 25.93 -3.67 22.64
C LYS A 404 26.85 -2.80 23.50
N ILE A 405 26.30 -2.04 24.46
CA ILE A 405 27.09 -1.20 25.37
C ILE A 405 27.82 -2.04 26.42
N LEU A 406 27.24 -3.17 26.84
CA LEU A 406 27.84 -4.10 27.81
C LEU A 406 28.96 -4.98 27.22
N THR A 407 29.22 -4.92 25.90
CA THR A 407 30.34 -5.62 25.24
C THR A 407 31.30 -4.64 24.54
N PRO A 408 32.13 -3.89 25.27
CA PRO A 408 33.20 -3.12 24.63
C PRO A 408 34.33 -4.06 24.18
N THR A 409 34.49 -4.18 22.85
CA THR A 409 35.77 -4.36 22.13
C THR A 409 36.93 -5.04 22.90
N ASN A 410 36.89 -6.37 23.04
CA ASN A 410 38.12 -7.14 23.25
C ASN A 410 38.81 -7.38 21.89
N LYS A 411 39.63 -6.43 21.46
CA LYS A 411 40.73 -6.73 20.53
C LYS A 411 41.72 -7.66 21.26
N PRO A 412 42.11 -8.82 20.71
CA PRO A 412 43.17 -9.61 21.29
C PRO A 412 44.49 -8.86 21.09
N SER A 413 45.03 -8.33 22.19
CA SER A 413 46.37 -7.74 22.21
C SER A 413 47.35 -8.84 22.60
N ASN A 414 48.19 -9.22 21.63
CA ASN A 414 49.52 -9.82 21.70
C ASN A 414 49.90 -10.70 22.91
N GLN A 415 50.28 -11.93 22.57
CA GLN A 415 51.12 -12.86 23.33
C GLN A 415 52.29 -12.16 24.03
N ILE A 416 52.42 -12.40 25.34
CA ILE A 416 53.73 -12.48 26.01
C ILE A 416 53.70 -13.72 26.93
N ASN A 417 54.63 -14.63 26.66
CA ASN A 417 54.92 -15.84 27.41
C ASN A 417 55.41 -15.53 28.84
N GLY A 418 55.13 -16.42 29.81
CA GLY A 418 56.02 -16.61 30.95
C GLY A 418 55.41 -17.02 32.30
N LEU A 419 55.64 -18.30 32.64
CA LEU A 419 55.68 -18.93 33.96
C LEU A 419 54.39 -19.49 34.63
N PRO A 420 54.51 -20.65 35.34
CA PRO A 420 53.39 -21.47 35.81
C PRO A 420 53.11 -21.28 37.29
N LEU A 421 51.88 -21.55 37.73
CA LEU A 421 51.57 -21.83 39.14
C LEU A 421 50.44 -22.86 39.23
N ASN A 422 50.86 -24.09 39.55
CA ASN A 422 50.02 -25.14 40.14
C ASN A 422 49.48 -24.67 41.49
N LEU A 423 48.23 -25.00 41.82
CA LEU A 423 47.82 -25.35 43.19
C LEU A 423 46.52 -26.17 43.19
N ASN A 424 46.58 -27.23 43.98
CA ASN A 424 45.63 -28.33 44.17
C ASN A 424 44.41 -27.95 45.06
N LYS A 425 43.33 -28.72 44.86
CA LYS A 425 42.42 -29.40 45.84
C LYS A 425 41.63 -28.64 46.92
N ASP A 426 40.36 -29.08 47.01
CA ASP A 426 39.48 -29.39 48.15
C ASP A 426 39.09 -28.28 49.15
N ASP A 427 37.78 -27.96 49.28
CA ASP A 427 36.96 -28.18 50.49
C ASP A 427 35.55 -27.50 50.50
N ASN A 428 34.53 -28.35 50.66
CA ASN A 428 33.32 -28.33 51.53
C ASN A 428 32.60 -27.04 52.06
N ASN A 429 31.26 -27.11 51.94
CA ASN A 429 30.17 -26.81 52.93
C ASN A 429 29.57 -25.40 53.20
N ALA A 430 28.26 -25.32 52.92
CA ALA A 430 27.09 -24.88 53.73
C ALA A 430 26.90 -23.41 54.22
N ASN A 431 25.73 -22.81 53.88
CA ASN A 431 24.68 -22.34 54.82
C ASN A 431 23.59 -21.42 54.18
N PHE A 432 22.31 -21.70 54.47
CA PHE A 432 21.16 -20.77 54.55
C PHE A 432 21.08 -20.22 56.00
N PRO A 433 20.45 -19.05 56.36
CA PRO A 433 18.99 -18.80 56.18
C PRO A 433 18.43 -17.33 56.20
N ASN A 434 17.15 -17.23 55.81
CA ASN A 434 15.98 -16.46 56.32
C ASN A 434 15.82 -14.90 56.35
N ASN A 435 14.54 -14.54 56.08
CA ASN A 435 13.78 -13.29 55.85
C ASN A 435 13.55 -12.39 57.11
N PRO A 436 12.93 -11.16 57.06
CA PRO A 436 11.44 -11.02 57.10
C PRO A 436 10.71 -9.69 56.61
N LYS A 437 9.39 -9.84 56.31
CA LYS A 437 8.18 -8.95 56.52
C LYS A 437 7.95 -7.71 55.60
N ILE A 438 6.74 -7.43 55.06
CA ILE A 438 5.47 -6.96 55.70
C ILE A 438 4.24 -7.14 54.75
N LEU A 439 3.06 -7.45 55.33
CA LEU A 439 1.68 -7.33 54.78
C LEU A 439 0.91 -6.35 55.71
N PRO A 440 -0.20 -5.70 55.30
CA PRO A 440 -1.52 -6.30 55.62
C PRO A 440 -2.63 -6.07 54.58
N ASN A 441 -3.62 -6.94 54.65
CA ASN A 441 -4.93 -6.91 53.99
C ASN A 441 -5.97 -6.39 55.00
N ILE A 442 -6.96 -5.59 54.58
CA ILE A 442 -8.16 -5.24 55.37
C ILE A 442 -9.41 -5.67 54.61
N LYS A 443 -10.33 -6.28 55.37
CA LYS A 443 -11.61 -6.92 55.01
C LYS A 443 -12.77 -5.93 54.84
N GLU A 444 -13.76 -6.41 54.05
CA GLU A 444 -15.24 -6.38 54.24
C GLU A 444 -15.98 -5.04 54.46
N GLU A 445 -16.96 -4.77 53.57
CA GLU A 445 -18.32 -4.46 54.01
C GLU A 445 -19.37 -4.97 53.02
N MET A 446 -20.44 -5.52 53.59
CA MET A 446 -21.59 -6.20 52.98
C MET A 446 -22.63 -5.23 52.41
N ASN A 447 -23.61 -5.83 51.68
CA ASN A 447 -25.02 -5.44 51.56
C ASN A 447 -25.42 -4.41 50.48
N LYS A 448 -26.10 -4.84 49.40
CA LYS A 448 -27.55 -5.14 49.33
C LYS A 448 -28.05 -5.20 47.87
N LEU A 449 -28.78 -6.27 47.55
CA LEU A 449 -29.72 -6.42 46.42
C LEU A 449 -30.97 -5.53 46.64
N PRO A 450 -31.85 -5.25 45.64
CA PRO A 450 -32.70 -6.30 45.07
C PRO A 450 -33.05 -6.22 43.57
N ASP A 451 -33.55 -7.37 43.10
CA ASP A 451 -34.25 -7.64 41.84
C ASP A 451 -35.49 -6.75 41.58
N LEU A 452 -35.84 -6.60 40.29
CA LEU A 452 -37.23 -6.54 39.87
C LEU A 452 -37.43 -7.19 38.48
N ASN A 453 -37.95 -8.41 38.48
CA ASN A 453 -38.62 -9.02 37.33
C ASN A 453 -40.05 -8.44 37.18
N VAL A 454 -40.69 -8.75 36.04
CA VAL A 454 -42.15 -9.03 35.86
C VAL A 454 -42.98 -8.03 35.00
N ILE A 455 -43.28 -8.47 33.74
CA ILE A 455 -44.61 -8.60 33.09
C ILE A 455 -45.09 -7.74 31.89
N LYS A 456 -45.52 -8.50 30.86
CA LYS A 456 -46.65 -8.39 29.88
C LYS A 456 -46.48 -7.78 28.47
N ASN A 457 -46.53 -8.70 27.50
CA ASN A 457 -47.56 -8.91 26.47
C ASN A 457 -47.82 -7.86 25.37
N SER A 458 -47.56 -8.31 24.15
CA SER A 458 -48.45 -8.32 22.96
C SER A 458 -49.44 -7.17 22.78
N LEU A 459 -49.19 -6.35 21.75
CA LEU A 459 -50.24 -5.72 20.95
C LEU A 459 -49.83 -5.79 19.47
N ASN A 460 -50.56 -6.61 18.73
CA ASN A 460 -50.76 -6.48 17.30
C ASN A 460 -51.34 -5.09 17.01
N LEU A 461 -50.73 -4.34 16.11
CA LEU A 461 -51.44 -3.40 15.25
C LEU A 461 -50.80 -3.44 13.86
N GLN A 462 -51.54 -4.03 12.92
CA GLN A 462 -51.37 -3.78 11.51
C GLN A 462 -51.62 -2.29 11.26
N ILE A 463 -50.65 -1.62 10.64
CA ILE A 463 -50.91 -0.41 9.84
C ILE A 463 -50.28 -0.69 8.48
N ASN A 464 -51.14 -0.81 7.48
CA ASN A 464 -50.76 -0.73 6.08
C ASN A 464 -50.31 0.70 5.81
N ASP A 465 -49.02 0.93 5.56
CA ASP A 465 -48.54 2.16 4.94
C ASP A 465 -48.11 1.89 3.50
N ILE A 466 -48.76 2.63 2.62
CA ILE A 466 -48.63 2.58 1.17
C ILE A 466 -47.21 3.07 0.79
N ARG A 467 -46.51 2.25 0.03
CA ARG A 467 -45.21 2.57 -0.58
C ARG A 467 -45.37 3.79 -1.51
N GLN A 468 -44.81 4.95 -1.15
CA GLN A 468 -44.53 6.02 -2.10
C GLN A 468 -43.06 5.94 -2.52
N GLU A 469 -42.85 5.60 -3.79
CA GLU A 469 -41.53 5.71 -4.43
C GLU A 469 -41.22 7.19 -4.69
N PRO A 470 -40.00 7.68 -4.40
CA PRO A 470 -39.59 9.01 -4.83
C PRO A 470 -39.34 9.02 -6.35
N PRO A 471 -39.66 10.13 -7.06
CA PRO A 471 -39.55 10.19 -8.51
C PRO A 471 -38.09 10.15 -8.99
N ILE A 472 -37.91 9.46 -10.11
CA ILE A 472 -36.65 9.27 -10.85
C ILE A 472 -36.16 10.63 -11.38
N PRO A 473 -34.91 11.06 -11.10
CA PRO A 473 -34.33 12.21 -11.79
C PRO A 473 -33.85 11.84 -13.19
N VAL A 474 -34.43 12.49 -14.20
CA VAL A 474 -34.04 12.41 -15.61
C VAL A 474 -32.68 13.10 -15.82
N GLU A 475 -31.82 12.40 -16.57
CA GLU A 475 -30.45 12.73 -16.93
C GLU A 475 -30.35 14.00 -17.80
N ARG A 476 -29.41 14.89 -17.47
CA ARG A 476 -29.12 16.10 -18.25
C ARG A 476 -27.78 15.92 -18.96
N ILE A 477 -27.82 15.68 -20.26
CA ILE A 477 -26.65 15.64 -21.15
C ILE A 477 -26.12 17.08 -21.27
N ILE A 478 -24.91 17.33 -20.78
CA ILE A 478 -24.14 18.53 -21.08
C ILE A 478 -22.90 18.09 -21.85
N ILE A 479 -22.92 18.37 -23.14
CA ILE A 479 -21.76 18.39 -24.03
C ILE A 479 -20.89 19.56 -23.57
N THR A 480 -19.62 19.30 -23.23
CA THR A 480 -18.62 20.37 -23.12
C THR A 480 -17.47 20.04 -24.04
N GLU A 481 -17.25 20.95 -24.98
CA GLU A 481 -16.13 21.03 -25.90
C GLU A 481 -14.78 20.90 -25.19
N LYS A 482 -13.84 20.18 -25.81
CA LYS A 482 -12.40 20.44 -25.66
C LYS A 482 -11.70 20.28 -27.01
N PRO A 483 -10.60 21.01 -27.24
CA PRO A 483 -10.00 21.24 -28.55
C PRO A 483 -9.09 20.08 -28.97
N MET A 484 -8.96 19.85 -30.27
CA MET A 484 -7.90 19.03 -30.85
C MET A 484 -7.37 19.66 -32.13
N ILE A 485 -6.06 19.89 -32.15
CA ILE A 485 -5.26 19.95 -33.37
C ILE A 485 -4.67 18.54 -33.57
N GLU A 486 -4.81 18.06 -34.81
CA GLU A 486 -4.09 16.96 -35.48
C GLU A 486 -4.23 15.52 -34.97
N THR A 487 -5.06 14.73 -35.67
CA THR A 487 -4.57 13.47 -36.31
C THR A 487 -5.52 13.05 -37.43
N GLN A 488 -5.14 13.39 -38.66
CA GLN A 488 -5.74 12.94 -39.90
C GLN A 488 -4.99 11.69 -40.36
N LYS A 489 -5.55 10.50 -40.08
CA LYS A 489 -5.26 9.18 -40.72
C LYS A 489 -5.91 8.07 -39.89
N SER A 490 -7.08 7.57 -40.30
CA SER A 490 -7.57 6.19 -40.02
C SER A 490 -9.04 5.93 -40.41
N VAL A 491 -9.80 6.92 -40.88
CA VAL A 491 -11.24 6.73 -41.21
C VAL A 491 -11.49 6.17 -42.62
N ASP A 492 -10.47 6.14 -43.49
CA ASP A 492 -10.61 5.68 -44.88
C ASP A 492 -10.82 4.15 -45.03
N ASN A 493 -10.61 3.35 -43.97
CA ASN A 493 -10.66 1.88 -44.07
C ASN A 493 -11.99 1.21 -43.65
N ILE A 494 -13.02 1.97 -43.26
CA ILE A 494 -14.32 1.38 -42.86
C ILE A 494 -15.42 1.66 -43.90
N LEU A 495 -15.25 2.66 -44.78
CA LEU A 495 -16.23 3.02 -45.80
C LEU A 495 -16.25 2.09 -47.04
N VAL A 496 -15.25 1.20 -47.18
CA VAL A 496 -15.10 0.31 -48.35
C VAL A 496 -16.01 -0.93 -48.27
N THR A 497 -16.56 -1.27 -47.10
CA THR A 497 -17.24 -2.57 -46.91
C THR A 497 -18.75 -2.54 -47.18
N PHE A 498 -19.41 -1.37 -47.21
CA PHE A 498 -20.89 -1.29 -47.30
C PHE A 498 -21.46 -0.64 -48.58
N ALA A 499 -20.60 -0.13 -49.46
CA ALA A 499 -21.00 0.45 -50.75
C ALA A 499 -21.79 -0.49 -51.71
N PRO A 500 -21.59 -1.84 -51.73
CA PRO A 500 -22.28 -2.70 -52.70
C PRO A 500 -23.76 -2.95 -52.40
N VAL A 501 -24.20 -2.82 -51.14
CA VAL A 501 -25.57 -3.16 -50.71
C VAL A 501 -26.56 -2.03 -51.00
N ILE A 502 -26.08 -0.78 -50.95
CA ILE A 502 -26.89 0.42 -51.16
C ILE A 502 -27.15 0.66 -52.65
N LYS A 503 -26.18 0.33 -53.52
CA LYS A 503 -26.29 0.51 -54.97
C LYS A 503 -27.36 -0.37 -55.62
N LYS A 504 -27.67 -1.53 -55.03
CA LYS A 504 -28.68 -2.49 -55.55
C LYS A 504 -30.13 -2.07 -55.29
N ASN A 505 -30.37 -1.15 -54.35
CA ASN A 505 -31.72 -0.69 -53.97
C ASN A 505 -32.11 0.66 -54.57
N LEU A 506 -31.16 1.42 -55.13
CA LEU A 506 -31.38 2.78 -55.66
C LEU A 506 -31.74 2.83 -57.16
N GLU A 507 -31.73 1.71 -57.86
CA GLU A 507 -32.02 1.63 -59.31
C GLU A 507 -33.52 1.48 -59.64
N LYS A 508 -34.42 1.49 -58.64
CA LYS A 508 -35.84 1.15 -58.84
C LYS A 508 -36.84 2.30 -58.79
N VAL A 509 -36.47 3.55 -58.50
CA VAL A 509 -37.48 4.62 -58.38
C VAL A 509 -36.95 5.99 -58.83
N LYS A 510 -37.42 6.42 -60.02
CA LYS A 510 -37.63 7.82 -60.47
C LYS A 510 -38.86 7.78 -61.39
N PRO A 511 -39.61 8.89 -61.64
CA PRO A 511 -39.44 10.30 -61.22
C PRO A 511 -40.76 10.96 -60.68
N ILE A 512 -40.83 12.31 -60.66
CA ILE A 512 -41.96 13.28 -60.39
C ILE A 512 -41.87 13.89 -58.96
N ASP A 513 -41.80 15.20 -58.65
CA ASP A 513 -42.15 16.46 -59.35
C ASP A 513 -41.35 17.67 -58.78
N ILE A 514 -41.16 18.74 -59.57
CA ILE A 514 -40.29 19.92 -59.30
C ILE A 514 -41.01 21.05 -58.49
N SER A 515 -42.17 20.79 -57.90
CA SER A 515 -42.97 21.80 -57.18
C SER A 515 -42.61 21.96 -55.68
N PHE A 516 -42.00 20.94 -55.05
CA PHE A 516 -41.88 20.86 -53.58
C PHE A 516 -40.67 21.64 -53.01
N ASP A 517 -39.58 21.78 -53.77
CA ASP A 517 -38.35 22.42 -53.30
C ASP A 517 -38.48 23.95 -53.10
N LYS A 518 -39.42 24.60 -53.78
CA LYS A 518 -39.60 26.05 -53.68
C LYS A 518 -40.44 26.45 -52.45
N GLN A 519 -41.38 25.59 -52.03
CA GLN A 519 -42.13 25.78 -50.78
C GLN A 519 -41.29 25.39 -49.56
N LEU A 520 -40.48 24.33 -49.66
CA LEU A 520 -39.60 23.90 -48.56
C LEU A 520 -38.51 24.94 -48.26
N ASN A 521 -37.91 25.55 -49.29
CA ASN A 521 -36.90 26.60 -49.11
C ASN A 521 -37.47 27.91 -48.52
N ASN A 522 -38.74 28.24 -48.77
CA ASN A 522 -39.38 29.41 -48.16
C ASN A 522 -39.81 29.17 -46.71
N LEU A 523 -40.21 27.94 -46.35
CA LEU A 523 -40.51 27.55 -44.97
C LEU A 523 -39.24 27.55 -44.10
N VAL A 524 -38.15 26.98 -44.60
CA VAL A 524 -36.86 26.94 -43.90
C VAL A 524 -36.30 28.34 -43.66
N LYS A 525 -36.49 29.27 -44.61
CA LYS A 525 -35.98 30.65 -44.48
C LYS A 525 -36.74 31.48 -43.44
N ASN A 526 -38.06 31.29 -43.34
CA ASN A 526 -38.89 31.98 -42.34
C ASN A 526 -38.64 31.46 -40.93
N ASP A 527 -38.38 30.16 -40.75
CA ASP A 527 -38.06 29.57 -39.46
C ASP A 527 -36.69 30.03 -38.94
N ILE A 528 -35.70 30.19 -39.82
CA ILE A 528 -34.36 30.69 -39.45
C ILE A 528 -34.43 32.15 -38.97
N THR A 529 -35.16 33.02 -39.65
CA THR A 529 -35.34 34.43 -39.21
C THR A 529 -36.12 34.53 -37.89
N THR A 530 -37.07 33.62 -37.66
CA THR A 530 -37.85 33.59 -36.41
C THR A 530 -36.97 33.14 -35.25
N ILE A 531 -36.10 32.14 -35.47
CA ILE A 531 -35.14 31.65 -34.48
C ILE A 531 -34.08 32.72 -34.17
N GLU A 532 -33.57 33.45 -35.16
CA GLU A 532 -32.63 34.56 -34.94
C GLU A 532 -33.25 35.67 -34.09
N SER A 533 -34.51 36.07 -34.35
CA SER A 533 -35.23 37.06 -33.54
C SER A 533 -35.48 36.61 -32.09
N ILE A 534 -35.68 35.30 -31.86
CA ILE A 534 -35.89 34.72 -30.52
C ILE A 534 -34.56 34.67 -29.76
N ILE A 535 -33.45 34.39 -30.44
CA ILE A 535 -32.10 34.38 -29.85
C ILE A 535 -31.68 35.80 -29.46
N GLU A 536 -31.98 36.80 -30.30
CA GLU A 536 -31.71 38.21 -29.99
C GLU A 536 -32.54 38.70 -28.79
N ASN A 537 -33.83 38.39 -28.76
CA ASN A 537 -34.71 38.72 -27.62
C ASN A 537 -34.29 38.03 -26.30
N LYS A 538 -33.80 36.77 -26.36
CA LYS A 538 -33.28 36.07 -25.17
C LYS A 538 -31.96 36.66 -24.67
N LYS A 539 -31.08 37.11 -25.56
CA LYS A 539 -29.83 37.80 -25.19
C LYS A 539 -30.11 39.14 -24.49
N VAL A 540 -31.03 39.95 -25.01
CA VAL A 540 -31.42 41.24 -24.42
C VAL A 540 -32.10 41.07 -23.06
N SER A 541 -32.98 40.06 -22.92
CA SER A 541 -33.65 39.74 -21.64
C SER A 541 -32.67 39.29 -20.55
N ASN A 542 -31.66 38.49 -20.89
CA ASN A 542 -30.63 38.07 -19.95
C ASN A 542 -29.69 39.21 -19.54
N LEU A 543 -29.36 40.13 -20.45
CA LEU A 543 -28.59 41.34 -20.10
C LEU A 543 -29.36 42.27 -19.16
N MET A 544 -30.68 42.43 -19.34
CA MET A 544 -31.50 43.22 -18.40
C MET A 544 -31.59 42.57 -17.01
N LYS A 545 -31.69 41.23 -16.93
CA LYS A 545 -31.67 40.52 -15.63
C LYS A 545 -30.34 40.71 -14.90
N ILE A 546 -29.21 40.62 -15.60
CA ILE A 546 -27.89 40.83 -15.01
C ILE A 546 -27.72 42.29 -14.55
N LYS A 547 -28.20 43.27 -15.33
CA LYS A 547 -28.17 44.69 -14.96
C LYS A 547 -29.04 44.99 -13.74
N LYS A 548 -30.18 44.31 -13.58
CA LYS A 548 -31.08 44.43 -12.42
C LYS A 548 -30.46 43.81 -11.14
N ILE A 549 -29.77 42.68 -11.27
CA ILE A 549 -29.03 42.05 -10.16
C ILE A 549 -27.86 42.92 -9.71
N LEU A 550 -27.11 43.51 -10.64
CA LEU A 550 -26.00 44.41 -10.34
C LEU A 550 -26.46 45.73 -9.70
N LEU A 551 -27.63 46.26 -10.10
CA LEU A 551 -28.23 47.45 -9.46
C LEU A 551 -28.72 47.15 -8.04
N VAL A 552 -29.27 45.96 -7.78
CA VAL A 552 -29.69 45.53 -6.42
C VAL A 552 -28.47 45.29 -5.53
N GLN A 553 -27.36 44.77 -6.05
CA GLN A 553 -26.12 44.65 -5.30
C GLN A 553 -25.46 46.01 -5.03
N ARG A 554 -25.51 46.94 -5.98
CA ARG A 554 -24.98 48.30 -5.81
C ARG A 554 -25.73 49.09 -4.73
N ASN A 555 -27.06 48.94 -4.63
CA ASN A 555 -27.85 49.61 -3.59
C ASN A 555 -27.70 48.99 -2.18
N LYS A 556 -27.13 47.79 -2.07
CA LYS A 556 -26.75 47.18 -0.78
C LYS A 556 -25.38 47.61 -0.24
N ILE A 557 -24.60 48.35 -1.03
CA ILE A 557 -23.25 48.82 -0.68
C ILE A 557 -23.25 50.31 -0.31
N ILE A 558 -24.38 51.02 -0.48
CA ILE A 558 -24.52 52.47 -0.23
C ILE A 558 -25.51 52.78 0.93
N LEU A 559 -25.90 51.77 1.70
CA LEU A 559 -26.62 51.87 2.98
C LEU A 559 -25.80 51.10 4.02
#